data_AF-A0A4D5S1J1-F1
#
_entry.id   AF-A0A4D5S1J1-F1
#
_cell.length_a   1.000
_cell.length_b   1.000
_cell.length_c   1.000
_cell.angle_alpha   90.00
_cell.angle_beta   90.00
_cell.angle_gamma   90.00
#
_symmetry.space_group_name_H-M   'P 1'
#
loop_
_entity.id
_entity.type
_entity.pdbx_description
1 polymer ?
#
loop_
_entity_poly.entity_id
_entity_poly.type
_entity_poly.pdbx_seq_one_letter_code
_entity_poly.pdbx_strand_id
1 'polypeptide(L)'
;MTKQIGGERWELFKEDVKMIAIERCSVRTHHKKIKENDLRRKLDMLIAEKGKKPGEFAKEIRDVKSQLEIIDAEKYRGAIVRARSEKYLMGENPTKRSLSDEKRYAKRNEIKEISYGATLTRDKNVIKKAFVEHYRNLLGNSTPLDTGYKTCFLSSMPQLDQQACESLEVPISIGEIEKAIDELSPGKTPGPDGLGAVFYKTFKTEAAAALHKVLAEAYEFHLLPPSFLRAHTVLIPKSEDPVKLLSVSAYRPISLTNVDYKVFMKVLARRLQSVIQCLVGPHQTCGIKGRTIATNIHVARSVLECCDAFSGRVAMLQLDLEKAFDRVSHEVLFSVLEHANVGSVIREGVKMAYTNCTTSLIVNKGVTEGIKVRTSVRQGCPLSPLLFALYLEPFCLKLIHNSNIRGYKLQSSEVKVLSYADDV
;
A
#
# COMPACT_ATOMS: atom_id res chain seq x y z
N MET A 1 -32.35 -5.52 14.78
CA MET A 1 -31.17 -5.70 13.91
C MET A 1 -31.55 -5.19 12.53
N THR A 2 -31.30 -3.91 12.27
CA THR A 2 -31.49 -3.31 10.95
C THR A 2 -30.40 -3.88 10.04
N LYS A 3 -30.77 -4.61 8.99
CA LYS A 3 -29.80 -5.23 8.06
C LYS A 3 -29.11 -4.12 7.26
N GLN A 4 -27.78 -4.18 7.14
CA GLN A 4 -27.02 -3.37 6.18
C GLN A 4 -27.26 -3.90 4.76
N ILE A 5 -28.35 -3.49 4.12
CA ILE A 5 -28.78 -4.02 2.83
C ILE A 5 -27.82 -3.59 1.71
N GLY A 6 -27.30 -2.36 1.74
CA GLY A 6 -26.38 -1.85 0.71
C GLY A 6 -25.00 -2.50 0.78
N GLY A 7 -24.40 -2.54 1.97
CA GLY A 7 -23.12 -3.17 2.24
C GLY A 7 -23.13 -4.67 1.93
N GLU A 8 -24.16 -5.40 2.35
CA GLU A 8 -24.30 -6.83 2.06
C GLU A 8 -24.43 -7.10 0.55
N ARG A 9 -25.27 -6.32 -0.16
CA ARG A 9 -25.39 -6.43 -1.62
C ARG A 9 -24.09 -6.12 -2.35
N TRP A 10 -23.31 -5.16 -1.86
CA TRP A 10 -22.00 -4.84 -2.43
C TRP A 10 -21.00 -5.98 -2.26
N GLU A 11 -20.96 -6.63 -1.10
CA GLU A 11 -20.08 -7.78 -0.88
C GLU A 11 -20.46 -8.97 -1.77
N LEU A 12 -21.75 -9.29 -1.87
CA LEU A 12 -22.25 -10.36 -2.74
C LEU A 12 -21.91 -10.08 -4.21
N PHE A 13 -22.17 -8.86 -4.67
CA PHE A 13 -21.83 -8.44 -6.02
C PHE A 13 -20.34 -8.62 -6.33
N LYS A 14 -19.45 -8.20 -5.43
CA LYS A 14 -18.01 -8.37 -5.64
C LYS A 14 -17.60 -9.84 -5.71
N GLU A 15 -18.17 -10.69 -4.87
CA GLU A 15 -17.88 -12.13 -4.92
C GLU A 15 -18.41 -12.76 -6.22
N ASP A 16 -19.60 -12.38 -6.69
CA ASP A 16 -20.14 -12.84 -7.97
C ASP A 16 -19.22 -12.44 -9.13
N VAL A 17 -18.81 -11.16 -9.19
CA VAL A 17 -17.89 -10.67 -10.23
C VAL A 17 -16.58 -11.45 -10.21
N LYS A 18 -16.02 -11.70 -9.02
CA LYS A 18 -14.79 -12.47 -8.85
C LYS A 18 -14.96 -13.91 -9.32
N MET A 19 -16.05 -14.58 -8.96
CA MET A 19 -16.31 -15.97 -9.35
C MET A 19 -16.50 -16.10 -10.86
N ILE A 20 -17.31 -15.21 -11.47
CA ILE A 20 -17.49 -15.13 -12.92
C ILE A 20 -16.15 -14.89 -13.63
N ALA A 21 -15.32 -13.99 -13.09
CA ALA A 21 -14.00 -13.69 -13.66
C ALA A 21 -13.07 -14.91 -13.59
N ILE A 22 -13.06 -15.64 -12.47
CA ILE A 22 -12.27 -16.87 -12.29
C ILE A 22 -12.71 -17.94 -13.28
N GLU A 23 -14.01 -18.21 -13.37
CA GLU A 23 -14.57 -19.19 -14.30
C GLU A 23 -14.21 -18.85 -15.75
N ARG A 24 -14.49 -17.62 -16.19
CA ARG A 24 -14.20 -17.17 -17.55
C ARG A 24 -12.71 -17.22 -17.87
N CYS A 25 -11.84 -16.86 -16.91
CA CYS A 25 -10.40 -16.95 -17.08
C CYS A 25 -9.92 -18.41 -17.15
N SER A 26 -10.52 -19.31 -16.38
CA SER A 26 -10.23 -20.75 -16.42
C SER A 26 -10.57 -21.34 -17.79
N VAL A 27 -11.80 -21.10 -18.28
CA VAL A 27 -12.26 -21.55 -19.61
C VAL A 27 -11.37 -21.00 -20.72
N ARG A 28 -11.05 -19.68 -20.68
CA ARG A 28 -10.17 -19.06 -21.67
C ARG A 28 -8.76 -19.67 -21.65
N THR A 29 -8.22 -19.96 -20.47
CA THR A 29 -6.92 -20.60 -20.32
C THR A 29 -6.94 -22.03 -20.88
N HIS A 30 -8.02 -22.77 -20.63
CA HIS A 30 -8.22 -24.12 -21.16
C HIS A 30 -8.27 -24.13 -22.69
N HIS A 31 -9.13 -23.31 -23.31
CA HIS A 31 -9.22 -23.19 -24.77
C HIS A 31 -7.92 -22.72 -25.40
N LYS A 32 -7.21 -21.76 -24.77
CA LYS A 32 -5.90 -21.32 -25.24
C LYS A 32 -4.88 -22.46 -25.24
N LYS A 33 -4.89 -23.31 -24.21
CA LYS A 33 -4.01 -24.48 -24.13
C LYS A 33 -4.34 -25.55 -25.18
N ILE A 34 -5.63 -25.81 -25.42
CA ILE A 34 -6.06 -26.72 -26.50
C ILE A 34 -5.58 -26.19 -27.85
N LYS A 35 -5.87 -24.92 -28.17
CA LYS A 35 -5.44 -24.28 -29.42
C LYS A 35 -3.91 -24.31 -29.59
N GLU A 36 -3.15 -24.02 -28.53
CA GLU A 36 -1.68 -24.11 -28.56
C GLU A 36 -1.23 -25.55 -28.89
N ASN A 37 -1.82 -26.56 -28.24
CA ASN A 37 -1.47 -27.96 -28.48
C ASN A 37 -1.83 -28.42 -29.90
N ASP A 38 -3.00 -28.05 -30.41
CA ASP A 38 -3.45 -28.43 -31.75
C ASP A 38 -2.57 -27.79 -32.83
N LEU A 39 -2.19 -26.52 -32.65
CA LEU A 39 -1.24 -25.85 -33.54
C LEU A 39 0.14 -26.51 -33.51
N ARG A 40 0.63 -26.92 -32.33
CA ARG A 40 1.90 -27.65 -32.20
C ARG A 40 1.83 -29.01 -32.92
N ARG A 41 0.78 -29.81 -32.70
CA ARG A 41 0.57 -31.08 -33.42
C ARG A 41 0.49 -30.89 -34.93
N LYS A 42 -0.26 -29.87 -35.38
CA LYS A 42 -0.37 -29.53 -36.81
C LYS A 42 0.99 -29.15 -37.40
N LEU A 43 1.79 -28.39 -36.67
CA LEU A 43 3.16 -28.04 -37.08
C LEU A 43 4.04 -29.28 -37.21
N ASP A 44 4.01 -30.18 -36.23
CA ASP A 44 4.80 -31.43 -36.24
C ASP A 44 4.42 -32.32 -37.44
N MET A 45 3.12 -32.46 -37.73
CA MET A 45 2.63 -33.20 -38.90
C MET A 45 3.09 -32.56 -40.23
N LEU A 46 2.95 -31.24 -40.37
CA LEU A 46 3.36 -30.52 -41.59
C LEU A 46 4.88 -30.58 -41.81
N ILE A 47 5.68 -30.55 -40.74
CA ILE A 47 7.14 -30.72 -40.82
C ILE A 47 7.50 -32.13 -41.27
N ALA A 48 6.83 -33.16 -40.73
CA ALA A 48 7.04 -34.54 -41.14
C ALA A 48 6.70 -34.76 -42.64
N GLU A 49 5.58 -34.20 -43.10
CA GLU A 49 5.17 -34.27 -44.51
C GLU A 49 6.08 -33.46 -45.44
N LYS A 50 6.59 -32.30 -45.01
CA LYS A 50 7.61 -31.54 -45.75
C LYS A 50 8.88 -32.37 -46.00
N GLY A 51 9.25 -33.24 -45.05
CA GLY A 51 10.37 -34.17 -45.22
C GLY A 51 10.15 -35.20 -46.33
N LYS A 52 8.88 -35.55 -46.62
CA LYS A 52 8.50 -36.47 -47.70
C LYS A 52 8.31 -35.77 -49.04
N LYS A 53 7.80 -34.52 -49.04
CA LYS A 53 7.51 -33.73 -50.23
C LYS A 53 8.03 -32.28 -50.10
N PRO A 54 9.23 -31.98 -50.65
CA PRO A 54 9.82 -30.65 -50.56
C PRO A 54 8.96 -29.58 -51.26
N GLY A 55 8.50 -28.58 -50.51
CA GLY A 55 7.81 -27.39 -51.03
C GLY A 55 6.30 -27.36 -50.84
N GLU A 56 5.64 -28.50 -50.69
CA GLU A 56 4.16 -28.60 -50.79
C GLU A 56 3.38 -28.04 -49.57
N PHE A 57 4.06 -27.65 -48.48
CA PHE A 57 3.40 -27.14 -47.26
C PHE A 57 4.06 -25.87 -46.69
N ALA A 58 4.90 -25.18 -47.47
CA ALA A 58 5.69 -24.06 -46.97
C ALA A 58 4.84 -22.88 -46.46
N LYS A 59 3.69 -22.61 -47.12
CA LYS A 59 2.76 -21.55 -46.71
C LYS A 59 2.07 -21.90 -45.38
N GLU A 60 1.51 -23.09 -45.28
CA GLU A 60 0.79 -23.53 -44.08
C GLU A 60 1.70 -23.61 -42.84
N ILE A 61 2.95 -24.05 -43.01
CA ILE A 61 3.95 -24.04 -41.95
C ILE A 61 4.21 -22.61 -41.46
N ARG A 62 4.33 -21.63 -42.37
CA ARG A 62 4.51 -20.22 -42.01
C ARG A 62 3.30 -19.69 -41.24
N ASP A 63 2.09 -20.02 -41.69
CA ASP A 63 0.86 -19.55 -41.06
C ASP A 63 0.70 -20.12 -39.64
N VAL A 64 0.94 -21.43 -39.46
CA VAL A 64 0.89 -22.07 -38.12
C VAL A 64 1.96 -21.51 -37.20
N LYS A 65 3.18 -21.27 -37.69
CA LYS A 65 4.25 -20.62 -36.91
C LYS A 65 3.87 -19.22 -36.47
N SER A 66 3.32 -18.40 -37.37
CA SER A 66 2.87 -17.03 -37.05
C SER A 66 1.78 -17.04 -35.96
N GLN A 67 0.84 -17.99 -35.99
CA GLN A 67 -0.16 -18.13 -34.93
C GLN A 67 0.44 -18.53 -33.58
N LEU A 68 1.44 -19.41 -33.58
CA LEU A 68 2.18 -19.79 -32.36
C LEU A 68 3.00 -18.62 -31.81
N GLU A 69 3.61 -17.81 -32.68
CA GLU A 69 4.37 -16.61 -32.28
C GLU A 69 3.49 -15.60 -31.55
N ILE A 70 2.24 -15.39 -31.98
CA ILE A 70 1.28 -14.52 -31.28
C ILE A 70 0.99 -15.05 -29.86
N ILE A 71 0.76 -16.37 -29.73
CA ILE A 71 0.49 -17.02 -28.43
C ILE A 71 1.71 -16.89 -27.51
N ASP A 72 2.90 -17.17 -28.04
CA ASP A 72 4.16 -17.09 -27.32
C ASP A 72 4.49 -15.65 -26.90
N ALA A 73 4.28 -14.67 -27.78
CA ALA A 73 4.48 -13.25 -27.48
C ALA A 73 3.62 -12.80 -26.28
N GLU A 74 2.35 -13.18 -26.24
CA GLU A 74 1.46 -12.87 -25.12
C GLU A 74 1.94 -13.54 -23.81
N LYS A 75 2.41 -14.79 -23.91
CA LYS A 75 2.95 -15.57 -22.78
C LYS A 75 4.22 -14.93 -22.22
N TYR A 76 5.13 -14.51 -23.09
CA TYR A 76 6.38 -13.84 -22.72
C TYR A 76 6.11 -12.48 -22.10
N ARG A 77 5.16 -11.72 -22.64
CA ARG A 77 4.71 -10.44 -22.07
C ARG A 77 4.22 -10.61 -20.63
N GLY A 78 3.37 -11.62 -20.38
CA GLY A 78 2.92 -11.94 -19.03
C GLY A 78 4.06 -12.32 -18.07
N ALA A 79 5.03 -13.10 -18.56
CA ALA A 79 6.18 -13.54 -17.76
C ALA A 79 7.09 -12.38 -17.35
N ILE A 80 7.34 -11.44 -18.26
CA ILE A 80 8.08 -10.20 -17.98
C ILE A 80 7.44 -9.39 -16.86
N VAL A 81 6.11 -9.21 -16.91
CA VAL A 81 5.37 -8.47 -15.89
C VAL A 81 5.56 -9.13 -14.52
N ARG A 82 5.48 -10.47 -14.45
CA ARG A 82 5.65 -11.23 -13.21
C ARG A 82 7.12 -11.29 -12.74
N ALA A 83 8.08 -11.17 -13.65
CA ALA A 83 9.51 -11.09 -13.34
C ALA A 83 9.95 -9.69 -12.88
N ARG A 84 9.08 -8.67 -13.00
CA ARG A 84 9.42 -7.25 -12.81
C ARG A 84 10.70 -6.84 -13.55
N SER A 85 10.83 -7.26 -14.81
CA SER A 85 12.02 -6.97 -15.61
C SER A 85 12.08 -5.50 -16.04
N GLU A 86 13.12 -4.78 -15.61
CA GLU A 86 13.37 -3.39 -16.03
C GLU A 86 13.59 -3.25 -17.54
N LYS A 87 14.10 -4.30 -18.19
CA LYS A 87 14.35 -4.31 -19.64
C LYS A 87 13.10 -4.08 -20.48
N TYR A 88 11.95 -4.52 -19.97
CA TYR A 88 10.67 -4.25 -20.62
C TYR A 88 10.20 -2.81 -20.44
N LEU A 89 10.53 -2.18 -19.31
CA LEU A 89 10.31 -0.74 -19.13
C LEU A 89 11.15 0.06 -20.14
N MET A 90 12.31 -0.47 -20.55
CA MET A 90 13.18 0.09 -21.59
C MET A 90 12.78 -0.28 -23.02
N GLY A 91 11.63 -0.94 -23.22
CA GLY A 91 11.08 -1.22 -24.54
C GLY A 91 11.62 -2.48 -25.25
N GLU A 92 12.39 -3.34 -24.56
CA GLU A 92 12.80 -4.63 -25.15
C GLU A 92 11.61 -5.57 -25.36
N ASN A 93 11.56 -6.19 -26.54
CA ASN A 93 10.53 -7.17 -26.86
C ASN A 93 10.67 -8.45 -26.00
N PRO A 94 9.56 -8.97 -25.43
CA PRO A 94 9.59 -10.20 -24.65
C PRO A 94 10.04 -11.42 -25.46
N THR A 95 10.90 -12.25 -24.89
CA THR A 95 11.40 -13.49 -25.53
C THR A 95 11.16 -14.70 -24.63
N LYS A 96 11.45 -15.90 -25.13
CA LYS A 96 11.38 -17.14 -24.33
C LYS A 96 12.20 -17.06 -23.03
N ARG A 97 13.28 -16.28 -23.01
CA ARG A 97 14.10 -16.01 -21.81
C ARG A 97 13.28 -15.43 -20.66
N SER A 98 12.23 -14.67 -20.95
CA SER A 98 11.34 -14.07 -19.96
C SER A 98 10.65 -15.10 -19.06
N LEU A 99 10.39 -16.32 -19.57
CA LEU A 99 9.85 -17.42 -18.75
C LEU A 99 10.87 -17.90 -17.70
N SER A 100 12.15 -17.93 -18.07
CA SER A 100 13.23 -18.28 -17.15
C SER A 100 13.47 -17.17 -16.13
N ASP A 101 13.38 -15.92 -16.54
CA ASP A 101 13.51 -14.75 -15.65
C ASP A 101 12.38 -14.74 -14.61
N GLU A 102 11.14 -15.05 -15.01
CA GLU A 102 10.01 -15.22 -14.09
C GLU A 102 10.30 -16.29 -13.03
N LYS A 103 10.78 -17.47 -13.45
CA LYS A 103 11.14 -18.56 -12.53
C LYS A 103 12.27 -18.15 -11.58
N ARG A 104 13.28 -17.45 -12.09
CA ARG A 104 14.40 -16.95 -11.28
C ARG A 104 13.93 -15.91 -10.26
N TYR A 105 13.07 -14.99 -10.67
CA TYR A 105 12.47 -13.99 -9.79
C TYR A 105 11.66 -14.65 -8.67
N ALA A 106 10.81 -15.62 -9.01
CA ALA A 106 10.05 -16.39 -8.02
C ALA A 106 10.95 -17.13 -7.03
N LYS A 107 12.03 -17.78 -7.51
CA LYS A 107 12.99 -18.50 -6.66
C LYS A 107 13.82 -17.58 -5.77
N ARG A 108 14.11 -16.36 -6.22
CA ARG A 108 14.84 -15.34 -5.43
C ARG A 108 13.99 -14.80 -4.28
N ASN A 109 12.69 -14.63 -4.51
CA ASN A 109 11.77 -14.09 -3.50
C ASN A 109 11.16 -15.16 -2.59
N GLU A 110 11.48 -16.44 -2.80
CA GLU A 110 11.11 -17.49 -1.86
C GLU A 110 11.97 -17.37 -0.61
N ILE A 111 11.33 -17.25 0.55
CA ILE A 111 12.00 -17.25 1.84
C ILE A 111 12.32 -18.70 2.18
N LYS A 112 13.58 -19.09 1.96
CA LYS A 112 14.03 -20.48 2.10
C LYS A 112 14.43 -20.86 3.52
N GLU A 113 14.97 -19.90 4.26
CA GLU A 113 15.45 -20.10 5.61
C GLU A 113 15.35 -18.82 6.42
N ILE A 114 15.13 -18.98 7.71
CA ILE A 114 15.13 -17.89 8.70
C ILE A 114 15.77 -18.39 10.01
N SER A 115 16.25 -17.46 10.81
CA SER A 115 16.54 -17.68 12.22
C SER A 115 15.25 -17.61 13.04
N TYR A 116 14.98 -18.65 13.83
CA TYR A 116 13.86 -18.73 14.74
C TYR A 116 14.37 -19.11 16.14
N GLY A 117 14.45 -18.11 17.03
CA GLY A 117 15.18 -18.26 18.29
C GLY A 117 16.67 -18.46 18.03
N ALA A 118 17.26 -19.51 18.61
CA ALA A 118 18.69 -19.84 18.42
C ALA A 118 18.96 -20.78 17.23
N THR A 119 17.93 -21.21 16.49
CA THR A 119 18.08 -22.21 15.42
C THR A 119 17.78 -21.63 14.04
N LEU A 120 18.49 -22.14 13.03
CA LEU A 120 18.18 -21.89 11.62
C LEU A 120 17.17 -22.95 11.16
N THR A 121 16.09 -22.52 10.51
CA THR A 121 15.07 -23.44 10.00
C THR A 121 14.82 -23.24 8.50
N ARG A 122 14.59 -24.36 7.80
CA ARG A 122 14.17 -24.44 6.39
C ARG A 122 12.77 -24.99 6.22
N ASP A 123 12.10 -25.33 7.33
CA ASP A 123 10.74 -25.86 7.30
C ASP A 123 9.75 -24.74 6.96
N LYS A 124 8.97 -24.94 5.90
CA LYS A 124 8.02 -23.94 5.38
C LYS A 124 6.93 -23.58 6.39
N ASN A 125 6.47 -24.53 7.20
CA ASN A 125 5.48 -24.30 8.23
C ASN A 125 6.08 -23.52 9.41
N VAL A 126 7.32 -23.85 9.81
CA VAL A 126 8.02 -23.11 10.87
C VAL A 126 8.32 -21.68 10.42
N ILE A 127 8.75 -21.48 9.16
CA ILE A 127 8.94 -20.15 8.58
C ILE A 127 7.64 -19.34 8.64
N LYS A 128 6.53 -19.92 8.18
CA LYS A 128 5.21 -19.27 8.22
C LYS A 128 4.83 -18.90 9.66
N LYS A 129 4.99 -19.81 10.62
CA LYS A 129 4.70 -19.60 12.04
C LYS A 129 5.51 -18.44 12.63
N ALA A 130 6.81 -18.40 12.36
CA ALA A 130 7.71 -17.35 12.86
C ALA A 130 7.28 -15.94 12.40
N PHE A 131 6.90 -15.80 11.13
CA PHE A 131 6.39 -14.53 10.61
C PHE A 131 5.08 -14.13 11.27
N VAL A 132 4.14 -15.08 11.37
CA VAL A 132 2.86 -14.84 12.03
C VAL A 132 3.07 -14.37 13.47
N GLU A 133 3.91 -15.06 14.25
CA GLU A 133 4.17 -14.72 15.63
C GLU A 133 4.79 -13.32 15.76
N HIS A 134 5.80 -13.02 14.93
CA HIS A 134 6.43 -11.70 14.89
C HIS A 134 5.43 -10.58 14.63
N TYR A 135 4.62 -10.70 13.57
CA TYR A 135 3.68 -9.66 13.17
C TYR A 135 2.43 -9.61 14.04
N ARG A 136 2.03 -10.73 14.65
CA ARG A 136 0.97 -10.74 15.67
C ARG A 136 1.40 -9.96 16.90
N ASN A 137 2.63 -10.11 17.34
CA ASN A 137 3.16 -9.34 18.47
C ASN A 137 3.36 -7.86 18.10
N LEU A 138 3.85 -7.58 16.89
CA LEU A 138 4.08 -6.20 16.42
C LEU A 138 2.77 -5.41 16.25
N LEU A 139 1.75 -6.01 15.62
CA LEU A 139 0.50 -5.34 15.25
C LEU A 139 -0.61 -5.52 16.29
N GLY A 140 -0.52 -6.57 17.11
CA GLY A 140 -1.56 -6.96 18.06
C GLY A 140 -1.39 -6.37 19.46
N ASN A 141 -0.19 -5.90 19.81
CA ASN A 141 0.09 -5.30 21.11
C ASN A 141 -0.02 -3.77 21.00
N SER A 142 -1.04 -3.19 21.62
CA SER A 142 -1.15 -1.74 21.78
C SER A 142 -0.75 -1.36 23.19
N THR A 143 0.15 -0.39 23.34
CA THR A 143 0.37 0.27 24.64
C THR A 143 -0.86 1.11 24.94
N PRO A 144 -1.43 1.02 26.15
CA PRO A 144 -2.52 1.90 26.57
C PRO A 144 -2.11 3.37 26.47
N LEU A 145 -3.07 4.24 26.18
CA LEU A 145 -2.86 5.67 26.23
C LEU A 145 -2.44 6.10 27.66
N ASP A 146 -1.25 6.67 27.80
CA ASP A 146 -0.81 7.29 29.04
C ASP A 146 -1.74 8.47 29.39
N THR A 147 -2.16 8.56 30.65
CA THR A 147 -2.99 9.67 31.16
C THR A 147 -2.33 11.02 30.95
N GLY A 148 -0.99 11.08 30.98
CA GLY A 148 -0.22 12.29 30.73
C GLY A 148 -0.12 12.69 29.26
N TYR A 149 -0.45 11.82 28.29
CA TYR A 149 -0.25 12.13 26.87
C TYR A 149 -1.07 13.33 26.42
N LYS A 150 -2.36 13.40 26.81
CA LYS A 150 -3.25 14.49 26.40
C LYS A 150 -2.78 15.84 26.94
N THR A 151 -2.43 15.91 28.22
CA THR A 151 -2.00 17.14 28.89
C THR A 151 -0.60 17.56 28.45
N CYS A 152 0.33 16.61 28.36
CA CYS A 152 1.69 16.90 27.97
C CYS A 152 1.78 17.20 26.48
N PHE A 153 1.40 16.28 25.59
CA PHE A 153 1.71 16.39 24.16
C PHE A 153 0.66 17.15 23.35
N LEU A 154 -0.63 16.85 23.51
CA LEU A 154 -1.68 17.42 22.65
C LEU A 154 -1.95 18.90 22.96
N SER A 155 -1.69 19.37 24.18
CA SER A 155 -1.88 20.79 24.55
C SER A 155 -1.14 21.80 23.67
N SER A 156 -0.06 21.38 23.00
CA SER A 156 0.72 22.23 22.10
C SER A 156 0.28 22.12 20.63
N MET A 157 -0.59 21.16 20.30
CA MET A 157 -1.04 20.91 18.94
C MET A 157 -2.18 21.88 18.57
N PRO A 158 -2.12 22.53 17.40
CA PRO A 158 -3.21 23.38 16.93
C PRO A 158 -4.48 22.55 16.67
N GLN A 159 -5.62 23.24 16.69
CA GLN A 159 -6.92 22.70 16.32
C GLN A 159 -7.41 23.42 15.07
N LEU A 160 -8.17 22.75 14.22
CA LEU A 160 -8.86 23.42 13.13
C LEU A 160 -9.88 24.41 13.67
N ASP A 161 -9.93 25.58 13.05
CA ASP A 161 -10.99 26.55 13.29
C ASP A 161 -12.35 26.01 12.83
N GLN A 162 -13.41 26.74 13.19
CA GLN A 162 -14.78 26.34 12.90
C GLN A 162 -15.04 26.23 11.39
N GLN A 163 -14.55 27.18 10.60
CA GLN A 163 -14.78 27.21 9.15
C GLN A 163 -14.11 26.02 8.44
N ALA A 164 -12.86 25.72 8.80
CA ALA A 164 -12.14 24.57 8.28
C ALA A 164 -12.82 23.26 8.68
N CYS A 165 -13.26 23.12 9.94
CA CYS A 165 -13.98 21.95 10.41
C CYS A 165 -15.32 21.74 9.65
N GLU A 166 -16.14 22.78 9.54
CA GLU A 166 -17.42 22.76 8.81
C GLU A 166 -17.24 22.33 7.34
N SER A 167 -16.14 22.75 6.69
CA SER A 167 -15.83 22.35 5.31
C SER A 167 -15.58 20.84 5.15
N LEU A 168 -15.21 20.14 6.23
CA LEU A 168 -14.94 18.70 6.24
C LEU A 168 -16.17 17.85 6.57
N GLU A 169 -17.19 18.47 7.17
CA GLU A 169 -18.43 17.80 7.64
C GLU A 169 -19.46 17.55 6.53
N VAL A 170 -19.27 18.14 5.35
CA VAL A 170 -20.17 17.96 4.20
C VAL A 170 -20.28 16.46 3.86
N PRO A 171 -21.47 15.90 3.58
CA PRO A 171 -21.59 14.49 3.19
C PRO A 171 -20.69 14.10 2.02
N ILE A 172 -20.18 12.85 2.01
CA ILE A 172 -19.35 12.35 0.91
C ILE A 172 -20.18 12.30 -0.37
N SER A 173 -19.75 13.02 -1.40
CA SER A 173 -20.46 13.07 -2.68
C SER A 173 -20.01 11.98 -3.65
N ILE A 174 -20.87 11.64 -4.63
CA ILE A 174 -20.50 10.75 -5.74
C ILE A 174 -19.28 11.29 -6.50
N GLY A 175 -19.22 12.60 -6.74
CA GLY A 175 -18.11 13.23 -7.46
C GLY A 175 -16.75 13.06 -6.75
N GLU A 176 -16.72 13.05 -5.42
CA GLU A 176 -15.49 12.74 -4.67
C GLU A 176 -15.04 11.28 -4.89
N ILE A 177 -15.99 10.35 -4.94
CA ILE A 177 -15.73 8.93 -5.17
C ILE A 177 -15.23 8.72 -6.61
N GLU A 178 -15.88 9.31 -7.60
CA GLU A 178 -15.42 9.26 -9.01
C GLU A 178 -14.01 9.80 -9.15
N LYS A 179 -13.72 10.94 -8.52
CA LYS A 179 -12.38 11.52 -8.52
C LYS A 179 -11.35 10.62 -7.85
N ALA A 180 -11.72 9.97 -6.75
CA ALA A 180 -10.85 9.00 -6.10
C ALA A 180 -10.56 7.77 -7.01
N ILE A 181 -11.55 7.32 -7.80
CA ILE A 181 -11.39 6.27 -8.81
C ILE A 181 -10.46 6.72 -9.95
N ASP A 182 -10.63 7.96 -10.43
CA ASP A 182 -9.80 8.52 -11.50
C ASP A 182 -8.32 8.58 -11.12
N GLU A 183 -8.00 8.80 -9.85
CA GLU A 183 -6.63 8.84 -9.36
C GLU A 183 -6.05 7.46 -8.99
N LEU A 184 -6.78 6.35 -9.16
CA LEU A 184 -6.25 5.02 -8.93
C LEU A 184 -5.16 4.68 -9.96
N SER A 185 -4.00 4.21 -9.53
CA SER A 185 -2.97 3.75 -10.46
C SER A 185 -3.34 2.38 -11.05
N PRO A 186 -3.39 2.23 -12.39
CA PRO A 186 -3.59 0.93 -13.02
C PRO A 186 -2.38 0.02 -12.76
N GLY A 187 -2.59 -1.31 -12.84
CA GLY A 187 -1.52 -2.30 -12.73
C GLY A 187 -0.97 -2.54 -11.32
N LYS A 188 -1.58 -1.97 -10.27
CA LYS A 188 -1.27 -2.30 -8.88
C LYS A 188 -2.01 -3.58 -8.45
N THR A 189 -1.37 -4.37 -7.57
CA THR A 189 -1.97 -5.59 -7.02
C THR A 189 -3.22 -5.25 -6.19
N PRO A 190 -4.35 -5.96 -6.41
CA PRO A 190 -5.57 -5.79 -5.63
C PRO A 190 -5.42 -6.35 -4.21
N GLY A 191 -6.44 -6.12 -3.38
CA GLY A 191 -6.58 -6.76 -2.07
C GLY A 191 -7.15 -8.18 -2.16
N PRO A 192 -7.61 -8.73 -1.03
CA PRO A 192 -8.17 -10.08 -0.94
C PRO A 192 -9.33 -10.40 -1.91
N ASP A 193 -10.10 -9.40 -2.35
CA ASP A 193 -11.21 -9.60 -3.30
C ASP A 193 -10.75 -9.82 -4.75
N GLY A 194 -9.50 -9.49 -5.08
CA GLY A 194 -8.95 -9.62 -6.43
C GLY A 194 -9.41 -8.55 -7.43
N LEU A 195 -10.25 -7.59 -7.03
CA LEU A 195 -10.76 -6.54 -7.91
C LEU A 195 -9.75 -5.39 -8.01
N GLY A 196 -9.12 -5.26 -9.18
CA GLY A 196 -8.10 -4.24 -9.44
C GLY A 196 -8.67 -2.87 -9.84
N ALA A 197 -7.80 -1.85 -9.86
CA ALA A 197 -8.17 -0.49 -10.27
C ALA A 197 -8.82 -0.41 -11.67
N VAL A 198 -8.46 -1.31 -12.58
CA VAL A 198 -9.05 -1.37 -13.93
C VAL A 198 -10.56 -1.61 -13.87
N PHE A 199 -11.03 -2.47 -12.96
CA PHE A 199 -12.46 -2.72 -12.78
C PHE A 199 -13.21 -1.44 -12.41
N TYR A 200 -12.75 -0.76 -11.36
CA TYR A 200 -13.36 0.48 -10.87
C TYR A 200 -13.32 1.60 -11.89
N LYS A 201 -12.23 1.72 -12.66
CA LYS A 201 -12.13 2.71 -13.75
C LYS A 201 -13.05 2.39 -14.93
N THR A 202 -13.25 1.11 -15.24
CA THR A 202 -14.10 0.67 -16.36
C THR A 202 -15.57 0.93 -16.06
N PHE A 203 -16.01 0.62 -14.83
CA PHE A 203 -17.40 0.78 -14.38
C PHE A 203 -17.55 1.97 -13.43
N LYS A 204 -16.88 3.08 -13.74
CA LYS A 204 -16.68 4.19 -12.79
C LYS A 204 -18.00 4.73 -12.25
N THR A 205 -18.93 5.05 -13.14
CA THR A 205 -20.20 5.69 -12.78
C THR A 205 -21.04 4.77 -11.90
N GLU A 206 -21.16 3.50 -12.27
CA GLU A 206 -21.94 2.49 -11.55
C GLU A 206 -21.30 2.15 -10.20
N ALA A 207 -19.97 1.94 -10.19
CA ALA A 207 -19.23 1.66 -8.97
C ALA A 207 -19.26 2.84 -8.00
N ALA A 208 -19.15 4.08 -8.48
CA ALA A 208 -19.23 5.26 -7.63
C ALA A 208 -20.63 5.43 -7.01
N ALA A 209 -21.69 5.24 -7.81
CA ALA A 209 -23.06 5.31 -7.30
C ALA A 209 -23.36 4.20 -6.27
N ALA A 210 -22.84 2.98 -6.48
CA ALA A 210 -22.98 1.89 -5.52
C ALA A 210 -22.20 2.17 -4.23
N LEU A 211 -20.92 2.56 -4.35
CA LEU A 211 -20.06 2.88 -3.20
C LEU A 211 -20.62 4.07 -2.40
N HIS A 212 -21.23 5.06 -3.03
CA HIS A 212 -21.89 6.16 -2.33
C HIS A 212 -22.97 5.67 -1.37
N LYS A 213 -23.82 4.74 -1.83
CA LYS A 213 -24.86 4.13 -0.98
C LYS A 213 -24.25 3.32 0.16
N VAL A 214 -23.22 2.53 -0.15
CA VAL A 214 -22.49 1.73 0.85
C VAL A 214 -21.86 2.61 1.93
N LEU A 215 -21.24 3.72 1.53
CA LEU A 215 -20.60 4.64 2.48
C LEU A 215 -21.64 5.39 3.31
N ALA A 216 -22.73 5.88 2.70
CA ALA A 216 -23.82 6.53 3.44
C ALA A 216 -24.38 5.60 4.53
N GLU A 217 -24.66 4.35 4.18
CA GLU A 217 -25.11 3.32 5.13
C GLU A 217 -24.05 2.99 6.19
N ALA A 218 -22.77 2.95 5.80
CA ALA A 218 -21.68 2.72 6.76
C ALA A 218 -21.59 3.83 7.81
N TYR A 219 -21.78 5.10 7.42
CA TYR A 219 -21.82 6.22 8.36
C TYR A 219 -23.08 6.22 9.22
N GLU A 220 -24.23 5.82 8.67
CA GLU A 220 -25.49 5.69 9.43
C GLU A 220 -25.38 4.64 10.55
N PHE A 221 -24.78 3.48 10.25
CA PHE A 221 -24.65 2.37 11.20
C PHE A 221 -23.30 2.30 11.93
N HIS A 222 -22.39 3.25 11.65
CA HIS A 222 -21.01 3.25 12.14
C HIS A 222 -20.26 1.91 11.89
N LEU A 223 -20.50 1.28 10.74
CA LEU A 223 -19.95 -0.02 10.40
C LEU A 223 -19.65 -0.14 8.91
N LEU A 224 -18.38 -0.36 8.57
CA LEU A 224 -17.96 -0.62 7.19
C LEU A 224 -18.26 -2.07 6.77
N PRO A 225 -18.40 -2.33 5.46
CA PRO A 225 -18.49 -3.69 4.94
C PRO A 225 -17.30 -4.56 5.41
N PRO A 226 -17.51 -5.84 5.75
CA PRO A 226 -16.46 -6.69 6.32
C PRO A 226 -15.17 -6.77 5.50
N SER A 227 -15.24 -6.69 4.17
CA SER A 227 -14.06 -6.73 3.31
C SER A 227 -13.16 -5.49 3.44
N PHE A 228 -13.69 -4.34 3.87
CA PHE A 228 -12.90 -3.11 4.11
C PHE A 228 -11.97 -3.26 5.32
N LEU A 229 -12.32 -4.17 6.23
CA LEU A 229 -11.59 -4.46 7.46
C LEU A 229 -10.57 -5.58 7.29
N ARG A 230 -10.44 -6.15 6.09
CA ARG A 230 -9.53 -7.27 5.78
C ARG A 230 -8.47 -6.84 4.79
N ALA A 231 -7.23 -7.21 5.06
CA ALA A 231 -6.11 -6.99 4.15
C ALA A 231 -5.25 -8.26 4.01
N HIS A 232 -4.43 -8.29 2.98
CA HIS A 232 -3.29 -9.19 2.90
C HIS A 232 -2.01 -8.39 3.07
N THR A 233 -1.07 -8.88 3.87
CA THR A 233 0.24 -8.25 4.04
C THR A 233 1.28 -9.08 3.29
N VAL A 234 1.92 -8.46 2.29
CA VAL A 234 3.08 -9.05 1.60
C VAL A 234 4.36 -8.54 2.24
N LEU A 235 5.38 -9.39 2.25
CA LEU A 235 6.66 -9.13 2.90
C LEU A 235 7.71 -8.81 1.85
N ILE A 236 8.26 -7.60 1.87
CA ILE A 236 9.30 -7.15 0.94
C ILE A 236 10.65 -7.12 1.67
N PRO A 237 11.70 -7.83 1.20
CA PRO A 237 13.05 -7.74 1.76
C PRO A 237 13.55 -6.29 1.86
N LYS A 238 14.11 -5.90 3.01
CA LYS A 238 14.73 -4.57 3.21
C LYS A 238 16.13 -4.47 2.59
N SER A 239 16.78 -5.60 2.36
CA SER A 239 18.12 -5.71 1.76
C SER A 239 18.23 -6.98 0.91
N GLU A 240 19.29 -7.08 0.10
CA GLU A 240 19.63 -8.32 -0.63
C GLU A 240 20.62 -9.22 0.13
N ASP A 241 21.17 -8.74 1.25
CA ASP A 241 22.11 -9.48 2.10
C ASP A 241 21.45 -10.73 2.71
N PRO A 242 21.90 -11.96 2.35
CA PRO A 242 21.32 -13.21 2.85
C PRO A 242 21.37 -13.33 4.36
N VAL A 243 22.41 -12.81 5.01
CA VAL A 243 22.59 -12.90 6.47
C VAL A 243 21.55 -12.05 7.19
N LYS A 244 21.29 -10.84 6.70
CA LYS A 244 20.23 -9.97 7.25
C LYS A 244 18.85 -10.58 7.05
N LEU A 245 18.61 -11.22 5.90
CA LEU A 245 17.33 -11.83 5.55
C LEU A 245 16.98 -13.10 6.34
N LEU A 246 17.91 -13.60 7.16
CA LEU A 246 17.60 -14.63 8.16
C LEU A 246 16.65 -14.10 9.23
N SER A 247 16.62 -12.78 9.49
CA SER A 247 15.71 -12.20 10.48
C SER A 247 14.34 -11.88 9.87
N VAL A 248 13.26 -12.25 10.57
CA VAL A 248 11.88 -11.88 10.21
C VAL A 248 11.64 -10.36 10.22
N SER A 249 12.43 -9.60 11.00
CA SER A 249 12.33 -8.13 11.05
C SER A 249 12.99 -7.43 9.85
N ALA A 250 13.76 -8.17 9.04
CA ALA A 250 14.39 -7.67 7.82
C ALA A 250 13.43 -7.58 6.62
N TYR A 251 12.14 -7.87 6.83
CA TYR A 251 11.10 -7.74 5.83
C TYR A 251 10.18 -6.57 6.17
N ARG A 252 9.83 -5.77 5.17
CA ARG A 252 8.89 -4.66 5.26
C ARG A 252 7.47 -5.19 4.96
N PRO A 253 6.50 -4.98 5.86
CA PRO A 253 5.10 -5.33 5.59
C PRO A 253 4.46 -4.31 4.66
N ILE A 254 3.85 -4.76 3.57
CA ILE A 254 3.01 -3.91 2.70
C ILE A 254 1.58 -4.45 2.72
N SER A 255 0.63 -3.60 3.12
CA SER A 255 -0.78 -3.96 3.18
C SER A 255 -1.46 -3.82 1.82
N LEU A 256 -1.88 -4.95 1.28
CA LEU A 256 -2.78 -5.07 0.14
C LEU A 256 -4.22 -5.00 0.64
N THR A 257 -4.78 -3.79 0.63
CA THR A 257 -6.21 -3.55 0.89
C THR A 257 -7.01 -3.57 -0.42
N ASN A 258 -8.30 -3.88 -0.30
CA ASN A 258 -9.23 -3.85 -1.44
C ASN A 258 -9.33 -2.43 -2.02
N VAL A 259 -9.68 -2.36 -3.31
CA VAL A 259 -9.65 -1.08 -4.03
C VAL A 259 -10.81 -0.16 -3.63
N ASP A 260 -11.97 -0.70 -3.30
CA ASP A 260 -13.09 0.07 -2.71
C ASP A 260 -12.69 0.74 -1.39
N TYR A 261 -12.00 0.03 -0.50
CA TYR A 261 -11.39 0.62 0.69
C TYR A 261 -10.42 1.75 0.32
N LYS A 262 -9.56 1.56 -0.69
CA LYS A 262 -8.62 2.60 -1.14
C LYS A 262 -9.34 3.82 -1.69
N VAL A 263 -10.45 3.64 -2.41
CA VAL A 263 -11.30 4.74 -2.89
C VAL A 263 -11.81 5.53 -1.69
N PHE A 264 -12.38 4.88 -0.68
CA PHE A 264 -12.85 5.54 0.53
C PHE A 264 -11.73 6.30 1.27
N MET A 265 -10.59 5.64 1.52
CA MET A 265 -9.44 6.29 2.16
C MET A 265 -8.88 7.46 1.35
N LYS A 266 -8.97 7.41 0.02
CA LYS A 266 -8.52 8.51 -0.86
C LYS A 266 -9.48 9.70 -0.81
N VAL A 267 -10.79 9.48 -0.66
CA VAL A 267 -11.75 10.56 -0.36
C VAL A 267 -11.36 11.26 0.94
N LEU A 268 -11.18 10.51 2.02
CA LEU A 268 -10.78 11.07 3.32
C LEU A 268 -9.42 11.78 3.25
N ALA A 269 -8.45 11.19 2.53
CA ALA A 269 -7.13 11.78 2.34
C ALA A 269 -7.21 13.13 1.62
N ARG A 270 -8.06 13.25 0.59
CA ARG A 270 -8.24 14.51 -0.13
C ARG A 270 -8.81 15.61 0.76
N ARG A 271 -9.78 15.28 1.62
CA ARG A 271 -10.36 16.20 2.60
C ARG A 271 -9.35 16.61 3.66
N LEU A 272 -8.64 15.65 4.25
CA LEU A 272 -7.60 15.98 5.23
C LEU A 272 -6.48 16.83 4.60
N GLN A 273 -6.11 16.53 3.36
CA GLN A 273 -5.07 17.25 2.63
C GLN A 273 -5.39 18.74 2.42
N SER A 274 -6.67 19.14 2.35
CA SER A 274 -7.03 20.56 2.18
C SER A 274 -6.82 21.39 3.44
N VAL A 275 -6.71 20.76 4.61
CA VAL A 275 -6.56 21.44 5.90
C VAL A 275 -5.28 21.08 6.66
N ILE A 276 -4.56 20.03 6.26
CA ILE A 276 -3.43 19.46 7.02
C ILE A 276 -2.34 20.48 7.35
N GLN A 277 -2.12 21.49 6.49
CA GLN A 277 -1.09 22.51 6.72
C GLN A 277 -1.44 23.47 7.86
N CYS A 278 -2.70 23.53 8.29
CA CYS A 278 -3.12 24.24 9.51
C CYS A 278 -2.74 23.46 10.78
N LEU A 279 -2.54 22.15 10.64
CA LEU A 279 -2.26 21.24 11.76
C LEU A 279 -0.79 20.85 11.88
N VAL A 280 -0.11 20.68 10.74
CA VAL A 280 1.27 20.18 10.66
C VAL A 280 2.19 21.27 10.15
N GLY A 281 3.15 21.67 10.99
CA GLY A 281 4.13 22.72 10.67
C GLY A 281 5.05 22.37 9.49
N PRO A 282 5.79 23.35 8.94
CA PRO A 282 6.60 23.17 7.72
C PRO A 282 7.79 22.21 7.89
N HIS A 283 8.13 21.84 9.12
CA HIS A 283 9.22 20.92 9.44
C HIS A 283 8.98 19.51 8.87
N GLN A 284 7.73 19.03 8.81
CA GLN A 284 7.37 17.75 8.19
C GLN A 284 7.03 17.96 6.71
N THR A 285 7.79 17.33 5.81
CA THR A 285 7.61 17.51 4.37
C THR A 285 7.08 16.28 3.64
N CYS A 286 7.05 15.10 4.27
CA CYS A 286 6.55 13.89 3.61
C CYS A 286 5.02 13.82 3.61
N GLY A 287 4.45 13.41 2.48
CA GLY A 287 3.00 13.16 2.35
C GLY A 287 2.11 14.40 2.34
N ILE A 288 2.67 15.61 2.46
CA ILE A 288 1.91 16.87 2.47
C ILE A 288 2.03 17.54 1.11
N LYS A 289 0.89 17.73 0.44
CA LYS A 289 0.82 18.43 -0.86
C LYS A 289 1.50 19.80 -0.80
N GLY A 290 2.36 20.07 -1.77
CA GLY A 290 3.12 21.32 -1.88
C GLY A 290 4.46 21.31 -1.13
N ARG A 291 4.78 20.25 -0.38
CA ARG A 291 6.07 20.06 0.28
C ARG A 291 6.91 19.00 -0.44
N THR A 292 8.23 19.11 -0.32
CA THR A 292 9.19 18.20 -0.97
C THR A 292 10.38 17.96 -0.05
N ILE A 293 10.96 16.76 -0.12
CA ILE A 293 12.21 16.42 0.59
C ILE A 293 13.36 17.37 0.22
N ALA A 294 13.32 17.94 -0.99
CA ALA A 294 14.30 18.92 -1.43
C ALA A 294 14.35 20.15 -0.52
N THR A 295 13.22 20.53 0.10
CA THR A 295 13.18 21.62 1.08
C THR A 295 14.02 21.28 2.31
N ASN A 296 13.89 20.07 2.88
CA ASN A 296 14.68 19.66 4.03
C ASN A 296 16.18 19.65 3.70
N ILE A 297 16.55 19.10 2.54
CA ILE A 297 17.95 19.06 2.08
C ILE A 297 18.49 20.48 1.91
N HIS A 298 17.73 21.38 1.29
CA HIS A 298 18.14 22.75 1.07
C HIS A 298 18.31 23.52 2.38
N VAL A 299 17.38 23.37 3.34
CA VAL A 299 17.48 24.00 4.65
C VAL A 299 18.70 23.47 5.41
N ALA A 300 18.88 22.15 5.48
CA ALA A 300 20.04 21.54 6.15
C ALA A 300 21.37 22.03 5.56
N ARG A 301 21.47 22.06 4.23
CA ARG A 301 22.65 22.58 3.53
C ARG A 301 22.91 24.07 3.84
N SER A 302 21.86 24.89 3.81
CA SER A 302 21.96 26.33 4.11
C SER A 302 22.45 26.58 5.54
N VAL A 303 21.99 25.77 6.50
CA VAL A 303 22.46 25.83 7.90
C VAL A 303 23.96 25.53 7.99
N LEU A 304 24.45 24.51 7.28
CA LEU A 304 25.88 24.16 7.27
C LEU A 304 26.72 25.27 6.60
N GLU A 305 26.29 25.76 5.43
CA GLU A 305 26.99 26.83 4.71
C GLU A 305 27.06 28.13 5.55
N CYS A 306 25.99 28.47 6.27
CA CYS A 306 26.00 29.63 7.15
C CYS A 306 26.86 29.40 8.40
N CYS A 307 26.89 28.18 8.97
CA CYS A 307 27.84 27.86 10.04
C CYS A 307 29.29 28.06 9.60
N ASP A 308 29.64 27.59 8.40
CA ASP A 308 30.99 27.75 7.84
C ASP A 308 31.32 29.24 7.62
N ALA A 309 30.41 30.00 7.02
CA ALA A 309 30.61 31.42 6.73
C ALA A 309 30.75 32.30 7.98
N PHE A 310 29.96 32.01 9.02
CA PHE A 310 29.93 32.81 10.26
C PHE A 310 30.72 32.19 11.42
N SER A 311 31.51 31.14 11.17
CA SER A 311 32.23 30.37 12.20
C SER A 311 31.33 29.89 13.34
N GLY A 312 30.07 29.57 13.00
CA GLY A 312 29.09 29.00 13.91
C GLY A 312 29.33 27.51 14.15
N ARG A 313 28.67 26.96 15.18
CA ARG A 313 28.68 25.53 15.45
C ARG A 313 27.25 25.02 15.55
N VAL A 314 26.97 23.93 14.86
CA VAL A 314 25.69 23.21 14.92
C VAL A 314 25.99 21.73 15.08
N ALA A 315 25.15 21.04 15.84
CA ALA A 315 25.12 19.58 15.90
C ALA A 315 23.82 19.11 15.28
N MET A 316 23.90 18.12 14.39
CA MET A 316 22.73 17.47 13.82
C MET A 316 22.50 16.14 14.55
N LEU A 317 21.31 15.98 15.12
CA LEU A 317 20.87 14.74 15.73
C LEU A 317 19.86 14.09 14.79
N GLN A 318 20.16 12.89 14.32
CA GLN A 318 19.25 12.11 13.48
C GLN A 318 18.53 11.07 14.35
N LEU A 319 17.20 11.10 14.34
CA LEU A 319 16.36 10.15 15.07
C LEU A 319 15.71 9.17 14.09
N ASP A 320 15.94 7.88 14.28
CA ASP A 320 15.33 6.80 13.50
C ASP A 320 14.28 6.07 14.35
N LEU A 321 13.02 6.11 13.92
CA LEU A 321 11.90 5.52 14.65
C LEU A 321 11.67 4.05 14.22
N GLU A 322 11.96 3.12 15.12
CA GLU A 322 11.83 1.69 14.82
C GLU A 322 10.40 1.30 14.42
N LYS A 323 10.19 0.92 13.15
CA LYS A 323 8.91 0.45 12.60
C LYS A 323 7.78 1.46 12.82
N ALA A 324 8.07 2.74 12.58
CA ALA A 324 7.21 3.86 12.93
C ALA A 324 5.75 3.68 12.47
N PHE A 325 5.53 3.30 11.20
CA PHE A 325 4.19 3.09 10.65
C PHE A 325 3.43 1.94 11.31
N ASP A 326 4.12 0.88 11.72
CA ASP A 326 3.51 -0.32 12.31
C ASP A 326 3.19 -0.12 13.79
N ARG A 327 3.92 0.76 14.48
CA ARG A 327 3.77 1.04 15.91
C ARG A 327 2.80 2.18 16.25
N VAL A 328 2.15 2.80 15.26
CA VAL A 328 1.12 3.81 15.50
C VAL A 328 -0.04 3.22 16.30
N SER A 329 -0.23 3.65 17.55
CA SER A 329 -1.36 3.22 18.38
C SER A 329 -2.65 3.81 17.84
N HIS A 330 -3.67 2.96 17.65
CA HIS A 330 -4.98 3.42 17.17
C HIS A 330 -5.68 4.31 18.20
N GLU A 331 -5.53 4.03 19.50
CA GLU A 331 -6.12 4.84 20.58
C GLU A 331 -5.52 6.26 20.62
N VAL A 332 -4.19 6.36 20.49
CA VAL A 332 -3.49 7.64 20.40
C VAL A 332 -3.89 8.37 19.13
N LEU A 333 -3.94 7.67 17.98
CA LEU A 333 -4.33 8.26 16.71
C LEU A 333 -5.76 8.84 16.76
N PHE A 334 -6.72 8.13 17.36
CA PHE A 334 -8.08 8.65 17.52
C PHE A 334 -8.11 9.89 18.43
N SER A 335 -7.31 9.89 19.50
CA SER A 335 -7.19 11.07 20.39
C SER A 335 -6.57 12.28 19.69
N VAL A 336 -5.58 12.06 18.81
CA VAL A 336 -4.97 13.11 17.98
C VAL A 336 -6.00 13.69 17.01
N LEU A 337 -6.77 12.85 16.31
CA LEU A 337 -7.80 13.32 15.38
C LEU A 337 -8.92 14.08 16.09
N GLU A 338 -9.33 13.62 17.27
CA GLU A 338 -10.30 14.32 18.11
C GLU A 338 -9.78 15.69 18.55
N HIS A 339 -8.56 15.75 19.07
CA HIS A 339 -7.95 17.02 19.49
C HIS A 339 -7.78 18.00 18.32
N ALA A 340 -7.34 17.51 17.16
CA ALA A 340 -7.13 18.34 15.97
C ALA A 340 -8.41 18.90 15.36
N ASN A 341 -9.60 18.48 15.84
CA ASN A 341 -10.91 18.93 15.39
C ASN A 341 -11.13 18.74 13.87
N VAL A 342 -10.76 17.56 13.33
CA VAL A 342 -10.85 17.26 11.88
C VAL A 342 -12.27 16.95 11.37
N GLY A 343 -13.28 17.15 12.21
CA GLY A 343 -14.67 16.79 11.93
C GLY A 343 -14.97 15.29 12.06
N SER A 344 -16.26 14.99 12.18
CA SER A 344 -16.82 13.67 12.39
C SER A 344 -16.63 12.76 11.18
N VAL A 345 -16.73 13.29 9.95
CA VAL A 345 -16.59 12.49 8.72
C VAL A 345 -15.22 11.79 8.67
N ILE A 346 -14.13 12.53 8.92
CA ILE A 346 -12.77 11.96 8.92
C ILE A 346 -12.59 11.08 10.17
N ARG A 347 -12.95 11.58 11.36
CA ARG A 347 -12.75 10.86 12.62
C ARG A 347 -13.46 9.50 12.63
N GLU A 348 -14.75 9.48 12.34
CA GLU A 348 -15.53 8.23 12.31
C GLU A 348 -15.12 7.34 11.12
N GLY A 349 -14.79 7.92 9.97
CA GLY A 349 -14.29 7.15 8.82
C GLY A 349 -13.00 6.38 9.14
N VAL A 350 -12.05 7.03 9.81
CA VAL A 350 -10.81 6.40 10.29
C VAL A 350 -11.11 5.38 11.40
N LYS A 351 -11.96 5.73 12.37
CA LYS A 351 -12.33 4.85 13.47
C LYS A 351 -12.98 3.56 12.98
N MET A 352 -13.95 3.64 12.07
CA MET A 352 -14.57 2.46 11.43
C MET A 352 -13.55 1.62 10.67
N ALA A 353 -12.63 2.25 9.91
CA ALA A 353 -11.64 1.54 9.10
C ALA A 353 -10.60 0.79 9.94
N TYR A 354 -10.29 1.26 11.14
CA TYR A 354 -9.20 0.74 11.97
C TYR A 354 -9.71 -0.16 13.10
N THR A 355 -10.94 0.06 13.59
CA THR A 355 -11.55 -0.78 14.63
C THR A 355 -11.78 -2.20 14.12
N ASN A 356 -11.35 -3.20 14.91
CA ASN A 356 -11.49 -4.63 14.61
C ASN A 356 -10.93 -5.09 13.26
N CYS A 357 -10.02 -4.31 12.65
CA CYS A 357 -9.44 -4.71 11.39
C CYS A 357 -8.41 -5.84 11.54
N THR A 358 -8.22 -6.58 10.45
CA THR A 358 -7.40 -7.78 10.41
C THR A 358 -6.55 -7.82 9.15
N THR A 359 -5.39 -8.48 9.25
CA THR A 359 -4.55 -8.79 8.11
C THR A 359 -4.11 -10.25 8.14
N SER A 360 -4.08 -10.91 6.98
CA SER A 360 -3.38 -12.20 6.81
C SER A 360 -2.05 -11.95 6.11
N LEU A 361 -0.99 -12.65 6.50
CA LEU A 361 0.29 -12.56 5.79
C LEU A 361 0.28 -13.46 4.56
N ILE A 362 0.98 -13.05 3.51
CA ILE A 362 1.32 -13.91 2.37
C ILE A 362 2.79 -14.31 2.50
N VAL A 363 3.02 -15.56 2.91
CA VAL A 363 4.36 -16.14 3.08
C VAL A 363 4.52 -17.26 2.06
N ASN A 364 5.50 -17.15 1.17
CA ASN A 364 5.78 -18.16 0.13
C ASN A 364 4.51 -18.62 -0.64
N LYS A 365 3.66 -17.65 -1.03
CA LYS A 365 2.36 -17.83 -1.72
C LYS A 365 1.24 -18.45 -0.87
N GLY A 366 1.52 -18.82 0.38
CA GLY A 366 0.50 -19.27 1.33
C GLY A 366 -0.07 -18.10 2.11
N VAL A 367 -1.41 -18.07 2.24
CA VAL A 367 -2.11 -17.12 3.12
C VAL A 367 -2.14 -17.69 4.54
N THR A 368 -1.82 -16.86 5.55
CA THR A 368 -1.90 -17.22 6.96
C THR A 368 -3.31 -17.00 7.52
N GLU A 369 -3.52 -17.46 8.75
CA GLU A 369 -4.63 -16.99 9.58
C GLU A 369 -4.61 -15.46 9.75
N GLY A 370 -5.76 -14.91 10.12
CA GLY A 370 -5.93 -13.47 10.36
C GLY A 370 -5.27 -13.02 11.66
N ILE A 371 -4.58 -11.89 11.59
CA ILE A 371 -3.97 -11.18 12.71
C ILE A 371 -4.81 -9.93 12.97
N LYS A 372 -5.26 -9.72 14.21
CA LYS A 372 -5.89 -8.46 14.61
C LYS A 372 -4.86 -7.35 14.62
N VAL A 373 -5.22 -6.21 14.02
CA VAL A 373 -4.34 -5.04 13.93
C VAL A 373 -4.87 -3.99 14.91
N ARG A 374 -4.12 -3.73 15.97
CA ARG A 374 -4.39 -2.70 17.00
C ARG A 374 -3.41 -1.53 16.93
N THR A 375 -2.28 -1.74 16.28
CA THR A 375 -1.29 -0.72 15.96
C THR A 375 -1.02 -0.80 14.46
N SER A 376 -0.87 0.34 13.80
CA SER A 376 -0.39 0.57 12.43
C SER A 376 -1.25 1.56 11.67
N VAL A 377 -0.62 2.45 10.89
CA VAL A 377 -1.21 3.17 9.75
C VAL A 377 -0.82 2.46 8.45
N ARG A 378 -1.43 1.29 8.21
CA ARG A 378 -1.29 0.39 7.05
C ARG A 378 -0.42 0.93 5.91
N GLN A 379 0.76 0.37 5.70
CA GLN A 379 1.63 0.77 4.58
C GLN A 379 0.96 0.48 3.23
N GLY A 380 0.79 1.51 2.40
CA GLY A 380 0.10 1.42 1.11
C GLY A 380 -1.35 1.91 1.11
N CYS A 381 -1.90 2.32 2.26
CA CYS A 381 -3.15 3.05 2.33
C CYS A 381 -2.95 4.53 1.93
N PRO A 382 -3.81 5.12 1.09
CA PRO A 382 -3.68 6.51 0.64
C PRO A 382 -3.68 7.56 1.77
N LEU A 383 -4.39 7.29 2.87
CA LEU A 383 -4.56 8.21 3.99
C LEU A 383 -3.42 8.09 5.02
N SER A 384 -2.71 6.97 5.07
CA SER A 384 -1.69 6.70 6.09
C SER A 384 -0.58 7.74 6.22
N PRO A 385 -0.01 8.30 5.14
CA PRO A 385 1.04 9.33 5.28
C PRO A 385 0.56 10.57 6.05
N LEU A 386 -0.68 11.01 5.83
CA LEU A 386 -1.26 12.16 6.52
C LEU A 386 -1.57 11.84 7.99
N LEU A 387 -2.08 10.64 8.27
CA LEU A 387 -2.31 10.18 9.64
C LEU A 387 -1.00 10.07 10.41
N PHE A 388 0.06 9.58 9.76
CA PHE A 388 1.39 9.49 10.36
C PHE A 388 1.96 10.87 10.67
N ALA A 389 1.84 11.83 9.74
CA ALA A 389 2.27 13.21 9.97
C ALA A 389 1.55 13.84 11.18
N LEU A 390 0.22 13.68 11.28
CA LEU A 390 -0.54 14.12 12.45
C LEU A 390 -0.11 13.42 13.74
N TYR A 391 0.13 12.12 13.67
CA TYR A 391 0.53 11.32 14.82
C TYR A 391 1.89 11.77 15.40
N LEU A 392 2.82 12.15 14.53
CA LEU A 392 4.16 12.60 14.91
C LEU A 392 4.20 14.08 15.35
N GLU A 393 3.25 14.90 14.89
CA GLU A 393 3.23 16.34 15.13
C GLU A 393 3.37 16.75 16.61
N PRO A 394 2.66 16.14 17.58
CA PRO A 394 2.80 16.53 18.99
C PRO A 394 4.23 16.36 19.52
N PHE A 395 4.96 15.34 19.04
CA PHE A 395 6.36 15.13 19.38
C PHE A 395 7.25 16.23 18.80
N CYS A 396 7.08 16.54 17.51
CA CYS A 396 7.86 17.59 16.85
C CYS A 396 7.61 18.97 17.47
N LEU A 397 6.35 19.32 17.77
CA LEU A 397 6.01 20.59 18.43
C LEU A 397 6.62 20.69 19.83
N LYS A 398 6.74 19.59 20.56
CA LYS A 398 7.47 19.59 21.84
C LYS A 398 8.94 19.91 21.70
N LEU A 399 9.61 19.39 20.67
CA LEU A 399 11.00 19.76 20.41
C LEU A 399 11.13 21.23 19.99
N ILE A 400 10.23 21.70 19.13
CA ILE A 400 10.26 23.07 18.59
C ILE A 400 10.01 24.10 19.72
N HIS A 401 9.01 23.88 20.56
CA HIS A 401 8.63 24.82 21.63
C HIS A 401 9.49 24.70 22.90
N ASN A 402 10.35 23.68 23.01
CA ASN A 402 11.21 23.54 24.17
C ASN A 402 12.31 24.62 24.18
N SER A 403 12.32 25.45 25.22
CA SER A 403 13.30 26.54 25.40
C SER A 403 14.72 26.04 25.70
N ASN A 404 14.85 24.80 26.20
CA ASN A 404 16.14 24.18 26.48
C ASN A 404 16.80 23.64 25.20
N ILE A 405 16.02 23.46 24.13
CA ILE A 405 16.54 23.05 22.81
C ILE A 405 16.69 24.31 21.96
N ARG A 406 17.92 24.65 21.60
CA ARG A 406 18.24 25.79 20.73
C ARG A 406 18.48 25.30 19.31
N GLY A 407 17.77 25.87 18.35
CA GLY A 407 17.99 25.61 16.94
C GLY A 407 19.09 26.49 16.37
N TYR A 408 19.41 26.27 15.09
CA TYR A 408 20.25 27.19 14.35
C TYR A 408 19.45 28.47 14.06
N LYS A 409 19.99 29.63 14.46
CA LYS A 409 19.35 30.93 14.26
C LYS A 409 20.08 31.73 13.20
N LEU A 410 19.33 32.23 12.22
CA LEU A 410 19.79 33.22 11.25
C LEU A 410 18.75 34.35 11.21
N GLN A 411 19.14 35.52 11.74
CA GLN A 411 18.24 36.67 11.90
C GLN A 411 16.96 36.29 12.66
N SER A 412 15.78 36.46 12.04
CA SER A 412 14.48 36.14 12.61
C SER A 412 14.06 34.67 12.46
N SER A 413 14.87 33.85 11.78
CA SER A 413 14.54 32.45 11.48
C SER A 413 15.30 31.50 12.40
N GLU A 414 14.62 30.48 12.92
CA GLU A 414 15.23 29.41 13.71
C GLU A 414 14.85 28.04 13.12
N VAL A 415 15.86 27.19 12.91
CA VAL A 415 15.67 25.80 12.46
C VAL A 415 16.01 24.85 13.60
N LYS A 416 15.01 24.16 14.13
CA LYS A 416 15.16 23.15 15.20
C LYS A 416 14.94 21.71 14.74
N VAL A 417 13.95 21.50 13.87
CA VAL A 417 13.48 20.18 13.46
C VAL A 417 13.25 20.18 11.95
N LEU A 418 13.68 19.11 11.28
CA LEU A 418 13.36 18.81 9.88
C LEU A 418 12.98 17.34 9.82
N SER A 419 11.77 17.02 9.38
CA SER A 419 11.33 15.63 9.29
C SER A 419 10.81 15.26 7.91
N TYR A 420 11.03 14.00 7.54
CA TYR A 420 10.50 13.39 6.33
C TYR A 420 9.96 12.00 6.67
N ALA A 421 8.64 11.92 6.85
CA ALA A 421 7.98 10.76 7.44
C ALA A 421 8.55 10.50 8.84
N ASP A 422 9.17 9.35 9.06
CA ASP A 422 9.72 8.88 10.31
C ASP A 422 11.17 9.32 10.58
N ASP A 423 11.87 9.82 9.56
CA ASP A 423 13.19 10.45 9.72
C ASP A 423 13.02 11.86 10.32
N VAL A 424 13.58 12.12 11.51
CA VAL A 424 13.52 13.42 12.23
C VAL A 424 14.90 13.98 12.53
#